data_AF-A0A958GIR0-F1
#
_entry.id   AF-A0A958GIR0-F1
#
_cell.length_a   1.000
_cell.length_b   1.000
_cell.length_c   1.000
_cell.angle_alpha   90.00
_cell.angle_beta   90.00
_cell.angle_gamma   90.00
#
_symmetry.space_group_name_H-M   'P 1'
#
loop_
_entity.id
_entity.type
_entity.pdbx_description
1 polymer ?
#
loop_
_entity_poly.entity_id
_entity_poly.type
_entity_poly.pdbx_seq_one_letter_code
_entity_poly.pdbx_strand_id
1 'polypeptide(L)'
;MSREFHSAIVSPTGVWWLPANKQEKRWIIIAFIWCMVLFAMMPFWHYRGGQNPTGVRAKVAPEAFLERTQRFNEEFKIGDEKGIPVVAPPPGADIYLLARMWSWSSVLKLKKNTEYMLHLSAYDVNHGFSLF
;
A
#
# COMPACT_ATOMS: atom_id res chain seq x y z
N MET A 1 49.92 7.12 29.01
CA MET A 1 49.08 7.87 28.05
C MET A 1 47.68 7.89 28.61
N SER A 2 47.29 8.96 29.31
CA SER A 2 45.97 9.09 29.92
C SER A 2 44.91 9.18 28.83
N ARG A 3 43.86 8.35 28.92
CA ARG A 3 42.66 8.51 28.09
C ARG A 3 41.74 9.50 28.81
N GLU A 4 41.80 10.77 28.42
CA GLU A 4 40.76 11.72 28.81
C GLU A 4 39.46 11.38 28.07
N PHE A 5 38.38 11.20 28.81
CA PHE A 5 37.04 11.08 28.27
C PHE A 5 36.44 12.49 28.22
N HIS A 6 36.17 13.01 27.02
CA HIS A 6 35.55 14.32 26.84
C HIS A 6 34.02 14.23 26.93
N SER A 7 33.40 15.14 27.68
CA SER A 7 31.94 15.25 27.83
C SER A 7 31.30 15.80 26.55
N ALA A 8 30.19 15.21 26.10
CA ALA A 8 29.41 15.67 24.94
C ALA A 8 28.71 17.03 25.16
N ILE A 9 28.69 17.54 26.40
CA ILE A 9 28.06 18.83 26.76
C ILE A 9 29.07 19.99 26.66
N VAL A 10 30.37 19.70 26.67
CA VAL A 10 31.42 20.74 26.62
C VAL A 10 31.90 20.90 25.18
N SER A 11 31.94 22.15 24.69
CA SER A 11 32.41 22.43 23.34
C SER A 11 33.89 22.05 23.17
N PRO A 12 34.26 21.35 22.09
CA PRO A 12 35.65 21.01 21.83
C PRO A 12 36.51 22.26 21.68
N THR A 13 37.71 22.24 22.29
CA THR A 13 38.67 23.34 22.23
C THR A 13 39.44 23.32 20.91
N GLY A 14 39.58 24.48 20.26
CA GLY A 14 40.33 24.63 19.01
C GLY A 14 39.47 24.49 17.74
N VAL A 15 40.13 24.44 16.58
CA VAL A 15 39.47 24.25 15.28
C VAL A 15 39.18 22.76 15.09
N TRP A 16 37.94 22.34 15.38
CA TRP A 16 37.54 20.94 15.31
C TRP A 16 36.94 20.52 13.95
N TRP A 17 36.81 21.45 13.00
CA TRP A 17 36.38 21.16 11.64
C TRP A 17 37.34 21.77 10.62
N LEU A 18 37.68 20.98 9.60
CA LEU A 18 38.43 21.43 8.44
C LEU A 18 37.52 21.39 7.21
N PRO A 19 37.77 22.22 6.18
CA PRO A 19 37.02 22.14 4.94
C PRO A 19 37.07 20.72 4.35
N ALA A 20 35.91 20.23 3.88
CA ALA A 20 35.80 18.92 3.26
C ALA A 20 36.85 18.75 2.15
N ASN A 21 37.55 17.61 2.19
CA ASN A 21 38.61 17.33 1.24
C ASN A 21 38.04 17.02 -0.16
N LYS A 22 38.92 16.96 -1.18
CA LYS A 22 38.48 16.73 -2.57
C LYS A 22 37.81 15.37 -2.79
N GLN A 23 38.12 14.36 -1.98
CA GLN A 23 37.53 13.03 -2.11
C GLN A 23 36.11 12.99 -1.52
N GLU A 24 35.91 13.57 -0.34
CA GLU A 24 34.62 13.69 0.32
C GLU A 24 33.63 14.47 -0.55
N LYS A 25 34.04 15.61 -1.10
CA LYS A 25 33.23 16.39 -2.04
C LYS A 25 32.80 15.58 -3.27
N ARG A 26 33.71 14.78 -3.84
CA ARG A 26 33.38 13.90 -4.98
C ARG A 26 32.35 12.84 -4.61
N TRP A 27 32.50 12.21 -3.44
CA TRP A 27 31.54 11.22 -2.97
C TRP A 27 30.15 11.80 -2.75
N ILE A 28 30.07 12.97 -2.12
CA ILE A 28 28.79 13.67 -1.92
C ILE A 28 28.14 13.99 -3.27
N ILE A 29 28.91 14.46 -4.24
CA ILE A 29 28.39 14.74 -5.59
C ILE A 29 27.85 13.46 -6.25
N ILE A 30 28.60 12.35 -6.18
CA ILE A 30 28.16 11.06 -6.76
C ILE A 30 26.88 10.57 -6.07
N ALA A 31 26.83 10.59 -4.74
CA ALA A 31 25.66 10.19 -3.97
C ALA A 31 24.45 11.07 -4.29
N PHE A 32 24.65 12.38 -4.39
CA PHE A 32 23.59 13.32 -4.75
C PHE A 32 23.06 13.05 -6.16
N ILE A 33 23.94 12.86 -7.15
CA ILE A 33 23.53 12.49 -8.51
C ILE A 33 22.73 11.19 -8.50
N TRP A 34 23.17 10.19 -7.74
CA TRP A 34 22.44 8.93 -7.62
C TRP A 34 21.06 9.10 -6.97
N CYS A 35 20.95 9.90 -5.92
CA CYS A 35 19.66 10.27 -5.32
C CYS A 35 18.74 10.96 -6.34
N MET A 36 19.27 11.85 -7.18
CA MET A 36 18.49 12.51 -8.24
C MET A 36 18.01 11.52 -9.31
N VAL A 37 18.84 10.53 -9.67
CA VAL A 37 18.44 9.45 -10.60
C VAL A 37 17.28 8.64 -10.02
N LEU A 38 17.42 8.16 -8.78
CA LEU A 38 16.36 7.39 -8.12
C LEU A 38 15.08 8.22 -7.90
N PHE A 39 15.23 9.50 -7.57
CA PHE A 39 14.10 10.42 -7.46
C PHE A 39 13.37 10.57 -8.80
N ALA A 40 14.10 10.73 -9.91
CA ALA A 40 13.51 10.82 -11.25
C ALA A 40 12.87 9.51 -11.71
N MET A 41 13.33 8.36 -11.23
CA MET A 41 12.69 7.06 -11.48
C MET A 41 11.29 6.97 -10.86
N MET A 42 11.00 7.65 -9.73
CA MET A 42 9.68 7.62 -9.09
C MET A 42 8.55 8.16 -9.99
N PRO A 43 8.59 9.41 -10.53
CA PRO A 43 7.55 9.91 -11.43
C PRO A 43 7.54 9.16 -12.76
N PHE A 44 8.71 8.72 -13.25
CA PHE A 44 8.76 7.88 -14.45
C PHE A 44 7.97 6.58 -14.26
N TRP A 45 8.16 5.90 -13.12
CA TRP A 45 7.41 4.69 -12.78
C TRP A 45 5.95 4.99 -12.44
N HIS A 46 5.62 6.18 -11.92
CA HIS A 46 4.23 6.59 -11.74
C HIS A 46 3.48 6.66 -13.09
N TYR A 47 4.13 7.14 -14.14
CA TYR A 47 3.55 7.22 -15.49
C TYR A 47 3.51 5.85 -16.21
N ARG A 48 4.56 5.03 -16.08
CA ARG A 48 4.70 3.74 -16.80
C ARG A 48 4.20 2.52 -16.03
N GLY A 49 4.20 2.57 -14.70
CA GLY A 49 4.20 1.38 -13.84
C GLY A 49 2.85 0.73 -13.63
N GLY A 50 1.72 1.42 -13.85
CA GLY A 50 0.37 0.84 -13.78
C GLY A 50 -0.02 0.19 -12.43
N GLN A 51 0.83 0.27 -11.39
CA GLN A 51 0.65 -0.45 -10.12
C GLN A 51 -0.15 0.32 -9.07
N ASN A 52 -0.44 1.60 -9.31
CA ASN A 52 -1.27 2.37 -8.40
C ASN A 52 -2.75 2.10 -8.69
N PRO A 53 -3.54 1.62 -7.71
CA PRO A 53 -4.98 1.47 -7.90
C PRO A 53 -5.60 2.84 -8.18
N THR A 54 -5.88 3.09 -9.44
CA THR A 54 -6.66 4.22 -9.92
C THR A 54 -8.11 3.74 -9.99
N GLY A 55 -8.90 4.11 -9.00
CA GLY A 55 -10.26 3.60 -8.84
C GLY A 55 -11.17 4.60 -8.17
N VAL A 56 -12.47 4.32 -8.23
CA VAL A 56 -13.50 5.13 -7.58
C VAL A 56 -13.32 5.04 -6.06
N ARG A 57 -13.15 6.19 -5.39
CA ARG A 57 -13.10 6.27 -3.93
C ARG A 57 -14.28 7.10 -3.44
N ALA A 58 -15.16 6.47 -2.67
CA ALA A 58 -16.32 7.12 -2.09
C ALA A 58 -16.37 6.85 -0.59
N LYS A 59 -16.94 7.80 0.16
CA LYS A 59 -17.29 7.57 1.56
C LYS A 59 -18.64 6.84 1.62
N VAL A 60 -18.76 5.89 2.53
CA VAL A 60 -19.99 5.11 2.76
C VAL A 60 -20.10 4.79 4.24
N ALA A 61 -21.32 4.74 4.77
CA ALA A 61 -21.55 4.24 6.12
C ALA A 61 -21.32 2.71 6.15
N PRO A 62 -20.66 2.15 7.18
CA PRO A 62 -20.36 0.71 7.26
C PRO A 62 -21.60 -0.18 7.08
N GLU A 63 -22.72 0.20 7.69
CA GLU A 63 -24.00 -0.53 7.62
C GLU A 63 -24.55 -0.58 6.20
N ALA A 64 -24.47 0.54 5.48
CA ALA A 64 -24.93 0.62 4.09
C ALA A 64 -24.04 -0.21 3.16
N PHE A 65 -22.73 -0.31 3.43
CA PHE A 65 -21.84 -1.16 2.63
C PHE A 65 -22.05 -2.65 2.94
N LEU A 66 -22.31 -2.99 4.21
CA LEU A 66 -22.70 -4.34 4.62
C LEU A 66 -23.96 -4.80 3.88
N GLU A 67 -25.02 -3.99 3.88
CA GLU A 67 -26.29 -4.31 3.21
C GLU A 67 -26.08 -4.54 1.70
N ARG A 68 -25.33 -3.66 1.02
CA ARG A 68 -25.00 -3.84 -0.40
C ARG A 68 -24.24 -5.14 -0.66
N THR A 69 -23.28 -5.47 0.21
CA THR A 69 -22.48 -6.69 0.07
C THR A 69 -23.32 -7.94 0.35
N GLN A 70 -24.23 -7.90 1.32
CA GLN A 70 -25.15 -9.00 1.60
C GLN A 70 -26.07 -9.26 0.41
N ARG A 71 -26.70 -8.21 -0.14
CA ARG A 71 -27.53 -8.31 -1.35
C ARG A 71 -26.75 -8.90 -2.52
N PHE A 72 -25.53 -8.42 -2.77
CA PHE A 72 -24.65 -8.95 -3.81
C PHE A 72 -24.34 -10.44 -3.59
N ASN A 73 -23.99 -10.83 -2.36
CA ASN A 73 -23.70 -12.21 -2.03
C ASN A 73 -24.92 -13.12 -2.21
N GLU A 74 -26.11 -12.67 -1.82
CA GLU A 74 -27.36 -13.42 -1.96
C GLU A 74 -27.76 -13.61 -3.43
N GLU A 75 -27.65 -12.55 -4.24
CA GLU A 75 -28.00 -12.55 -5.65
C GLU A 75 -27.13 -13.50 -6.49
N PHE A 76 -25.81 -13.52 -6.22
CA PHE A 76 -24.84 -14.26 -7.03
C PHE A 76 -24.25 -15.49 -6.33
N LYS A 77 -24.85 -15.95 -5.22
CA LYS A 77 -24.42 -17.16 -4.52
C LYS A 77 -24.59 -18.38 -5.41
N ILE A 78 -23.52 -19.14 -5.60
CA ILE A 78 -23.55 -20.43 -6.30
C ILE A 78 -23.22 -21.61 -5.41
N GLY A 79 -22.78 -21.35 -4.18
CA GLY A 79 -22.38 -22.40 -3.25
C GLY A 79 -21.81 -21.83 -1.96
N ASP A 80 -21.17 -22.71 -1.20
CA ASP A 80 -20.55 -22.40 0.07
C ASP A 80 -19.26 -23.21 0.22
N GLU A 81 -18.23 -22.57 0.77
CA GLU A 81 -16.96 -23.20 1.12
C GLU A 81 -16.66 -22.92 2.59
N LYS A 82 -16.77 -23.95 3.44
CA LYS A 82 -16.50 -23.88 4.89
C LYS A 82 -17.30 -22.78 5.63
N GLY A 83 -18.55 -22.57 5.24
CA GLY A 83 -19.43 -21.52 5.80
C GLY A 83 -19.23 -20.14 5.18
N ILE A 84 -18.40 -20.04 4.13
CA ILE A 84 -18.16 -18.80 3.38
C ILE A 84 -18.88 -18.92 2.04
N PRO A 85 -19.79 -17.99 1.68
CA PRO A 85 -20.50 -18.07 0.42
C PRO A 85 -19.54 -17.92 -0.77
N VAL A 86 -19.70 -18.78 -1.77
CA VAL A 86 -19.01 -18.67 -3.06
C VAL A 86 -19.92 -17.94 -4.03
N VAL A 87 -19.42 -16.84 -4.59
CA VAL A 87 -20.20 -15.87 -5.36
C VAL A 87 -19.63 -15.74 -6.76
N ALA A 88 -20.47 -15.88 -7.79
CA ALA A 88 -20.06 -15.87 -9.20
C ALA A 88 -20.87 -14.83 -10.00
N PRO A 89 -20.44 -13.56 -10.00
CA PRO A 89 -21.11 -12.49 -10.72
C PRO A 89 -20.85 -12.54 -12.24
N PRO A 90 -21.73 -11.95 -13.07
CA PRO A 90 -21.53 -11.89 -14.51
C PRO A 90 -20.30 -11.06 -14.89
N PRO A 91 -19.66 -11.34 -16.06
CA PRO A 91 -18.52 -10.57 -16.56
C PRO A 91 -18.79 -9.06 -16.62
N GLY A 92 -17.84 -8.23 -16.17
CA GLY A 92 -17.96 -6.77 -16.22
C GLY A 92 -18.78 -6.15 -15.08
N ALA A 93 -19.32 -6.94 -14.16
CA ALA A 93 -20.11 -6.43 -13.05
C ALA A 93 -19.27 -5.71 -11.98
N ASP A 94 -19.92 -4.79 -11.26
CA ASP A 94 -19.46 -4.29 -9.98
C ASP A 94 -19.58 -5.39 -8.91
N ILE A 95 -18.47 -5.69 -8.24
CA ILE A 95 -18.39 -6.74 -7.23
C ILE A 95 -18.09 -6.14 -5.87
N TYR A 96 -18.65 -6.74 -4.82
CA TYR A 96 -18.52 -6.25 -3.45
C TYR A 96 -17.78 -7.26 -2.59
N LEU A 97 -16.80 -6.77 -1.83
CA LEU A 97 -16.10 -7.55 -0.82
C LEU A 97 -16.02 -6.74 0.46
N LEU A 98 -16.56 -7.30 1.55
CA LEU A 98 -16.52 -6.68 2.87
C LEU A 98 -15.48 -7.40 3.74
N ALA A 99 -14.62 -6.61 4.36
CA ALA A 99 -13.74 -7.04 5.43
C ALA A 99 -14.44 -6.94 6.80
N ARG A 100 -14.24 -7.96 7.63
CA ARG A 100 -14.53 -7.95 9.06
C ARG A 100 -13.39 -8.65 9.80
N MET A 101 -13.37 -8.56 11.13
CA MET A 101 -12.37 -9.23 11.94
C MET A 101 -12.17 -10.68 11.49
N TRP A 102 -10.95 -10.97 11.06
CA TRP A 102 -10.44 -12.30 10.68
C TRP A 102 -11.13 -12.99 9.50
N SER A 103 -11.98 -12.30 8.72
CA SER A 103 -12.63 -12.93 7.57
C SER A 103 -13.11 -11.95 6.50
N TRP A 104 -13.31 -12.50 5.31
CA TRP A 104 -13.97 -11.83 4.19
C TRP A 104 -15.43 -12.30 4.06
N SER A 105 -16.27 -11.48 3.45
CA SER A 105 -17.70 -11.79 3.29
C SER A 105 -18.00 -12.96 2.36
N SER A 106 -17.15 -13.21 1.37
CA SER A 106 -17.41 -14.20 0.30
C SER A 106 -16.12 -14.60 -0.43
N VAL A 107 -16.16 -15.77 -1.08
CA VAL A 107 -15.17 -16.21 -2.06
C VAL A 107 -15.65 -15.79 -3.45
N LEU A 108 -14.87 -14.95 -4.14
CA LEU A 108 -15.22 -14.44 -5.46
C LEU A 108 -14.74 -15.40 -6.56
N LYS A 109 -15.66 -16.04 -7.28
CA LYS A 109 -15.38 -16.87 -8.45
C LYS A 109 -15.51 -16.03 -9.73
N LEU A 110 -14.40 -15.44 -10.15
CA LEU A 110 -14.35 -14.52 -11.30
C LEU A 110 -13.90 -15.23 -12.59
N LYS A 111 -14.34 -14.71 -13.74
CA LYS A 111 -13.91 -15.20 -15.05
C LYS A 111 -12.52 -14.67 -15.39
N LYS A 112 -11.62 -15.56 -15.84
CA LYS A 112 -10.27 -15.18 -16.29
C LYS A 112 -10.34 -14.18 -17.47
N ASN A 113 -9.39 -13.25 -17.53
CA ASN A 113 -9.28 -12.22 -18.57
C ASN A 113 -10.54 -11.36 -18.71
N THR A 114 -11.18 -11.05 -17.58
CA THR A 114 -12.37 -10.19 -17.51
C THR A 114 -12.12 -9.10 -16.48
N GLU A 115 -12.51 -7.88 -16.82
CA GLU A 115 -12.44 -6.75 -15.90
C GLU A 115 -13.69 -6.72 -15.01
N TYR A 116 -13.47 -6.41 -13.73
CA TYR A 116 -14.50 -6.23 -12.73
C TYR A 116 -14.13 -5.00 -11.90
N MET A 117 -15.14 -4.26 -11.43
CA MET A 117 -14.90 -3.19 -10.48
C MET A 117 -15.13 -3.67 -9.05
N LEU A 118 -14.02 -3.86 -8.32
CA LEU A 118 -14.05 -4.33 -6.94
C LEU A 118 -14.28 -3.16 -5.98
N HIS A 119 -15.49 -3.11 -5.41
CA HIS A 119 -15.81 -2.29 -4.26
C HIS A 119 -15.37 -3.03 -3.00
N LEU A 120 -14.37 -2.47 -2.33
CA LEU A 120 -13.76 -3.05 -1.14
C LEU A 120 -13.90 -2.08 0.03
N SER A 121 -14.46 -2.56 1.14
CA SER A 121 -14.52 -1.78 2.38
C SER A 121 -14.51 -2.68 3.60
N ALA A 122 -14.45 -2.06 4.78
CA ALA A 122 -14.42 -2.74 6.07
C ALA A 122 -15.61 -2.31 6.93
N TYR A 123 -16.12 -3.24 7.72
CA TYR A 123 -17.22 -2.96 8.65
C TYR A 123 -16.71 -2.42 10.00
N ASP A 124 -15.53 -2.89 10.44
CA ASP A 124 -15.00 -2.66 11.78
C ASP A 124 -13.72 -1.82 11.78
N VAL A 125 -12.56 -2.44 11.59
CA VAL A 125 -11.24 -1.81 11.63
C VAL A 125 -10.62 -1.76 10.24
N ASN A 126 -9.48 -1.08 10.09
CA ASN A 126 -8.77 -1.06 8.81
C ASN A 126 -8.11 -2.41 8.53
N HIS A 127 -8.25 -2.92 7.30
CA HIS A 127 -7.69 -4.21 6.88
C HIS A 127 -6.75 -4.06 5.69
N GLY A 128 -5.73 -4.90 5.64
CA GLY A 128 -4.88 -5.06 4.46
C GLY A 128 -5.53 -6.01 3.45
N PHE A 129 -5.46 -5.67 2.17
CA PHE A 129 -5.88 -6.56 1.08
C PHE A 129 -4.71 -6.77 0.12
N SER A 130 -4.33 -8.03 -0.07
CA SER A 130 -3.25 -8.43 -0.98
C SER A 130 -3.75 -9.57 -1.84
N LEU A 131 -3.76 -9.36 -3.16
CA LEU A 131 -4.04 -10.36 -4.17
C LEU A 131 -2.70 -10.82 -4.76
N PHE A 132 -2.37 -12.10 -4.58
CA PHE A 132 -1.12 -12.72 -5.06
C PHE A 132 -1.37 -13.54 -6.32
#